data_AF-A0A9J7EPD4-F1
#
_entry.id   AF-A0A9J7EPD4-F1
#
_cell.length_a   1.000
_cell.length_b   1.000
_cell.length_c   1.000
_cell.angle_alpha   90.00
_cell.angle_beta   90.00
_cell.angle_gamma   90.00
#
_symmetry.space_group_name_H-M   'P 1'
#
loop_
_entity.id
_entity.type
_entity.pdbx_description
1 polymer ?
#
loop_
_entity_poly.entity_id
_entity_poly.type
_entity_poly.pdbx_seq_one_letter_code
_entity_poly.pdbx_strand_id
1 'polypeptide(L)'
;MPTATVWKFAERPNYVIHVDKSYPYSEVPYLGEYHLVQIPLEGVIPHVDYWGEGRVVTDDGVRGFSNCYNVNQKYQLVSSGSDRDRKIPNRIPVQSFTECDTTAYIKDNSVMTVTVAGLNIHDSAKDIARIVSADGKVIVFGATGESPQITDLREELKKKGLFPSINATLPIELQGLTFYDSHVSFFNAQLLKDDLYKNVVNGNFEAATELTMAFSNGGFDDTVKEIVTRLIEAEPRNVMSYAYKLWYGGAQNIVRSAFPSPFALIFNEDNVKIINKEYLQPLKLDVHTDSYNDRLAWGHNICESNSKRLSWKLLPFWENDGVIFKIYSTEYNMYLKLDANVDNIGDRQVWGSTNSNETRHMYYLEPYLKNGVLVFFIINRRYKQGFKLDVNVDKYGDRLLWGHNGSIYNEYQRFRWIISAF
;
A
#
# COMPACT_ATOMS: atom_id res chain seq x y z
N MET A 1 34.70 -23.95 12.02
CA MET A 1 33.48 -24.74 12.21
C MET A 1 33.75 -25.83 13.22
N PRO A 2 32.94 -25.98 14.28
CA PRO A 2 33.16 -26.99 15.32
C PRO A 2 33.15 -28.41 14.73
N THR A 3 33.98 -29.29 15.29
CA THR A 3 33.95 -30.72 14.92
C THR A 3 32.82 -31.43 15.66
N ALA A 4 32.44 -32.63 15.20
CA ALA A 4 31.48 -33.48 15.89
C ALA A 4 31.85 -33.72 17.36
N THR A 5 33.14 -33.87 17.65
CA THR A 5 33.68 -34.04 19.00
C THR A 5 33.43 -32.80 19.86
N VAL A 6 33.78 -31.61 19.35
CA VAL A 6 33.56 -30.35 20.09
C VAL A 6 32.08 -30.17 20.38
N TRP A 7 31.23 -30.37 19.37
CA TRP A 7 29.78 -30.25 19.53
C TRP A 7 29.21 -31.23 20.56
N LYS A 8 29.68 -32.49 20.56
CA LYS A 8 29.21 -33.53 21.48
C LYS A 8 29.44 -33.16 22.95
N PHE A 9 30.56 -32.49 23.24
CA PHE A 9 30.96 -32.09 24.60
C PHE A 9 30.55 -30.66 24.98
N ALA A 10 29.98 -29.89 24.05
CA ALA A 10 29.43 -28.59 24.35
C ALA A 10 28.28 -28.66 25.36
N GLU A 11 28.11 -27.59 26.12
CA GLU A 11 27.01 -27.48 27.08
C GLU A 11 25.65 -27.52 26.39
N ARG A 12 24.65 -27.99 27.14
CA ARG A 12 23.25 -28.07 26.68
C ARG A 12 22.68 -26.69 26.39
N PRO A 13 21.64 -26.58 25.55
CA PRO A 13 20.99 -25.31 25.30
C PRO A 13 20.43 -24.66 26.57
N ASN A 14 20.39 -23.33 26.56
CA ASN A 14 19.90 -22.54 27.69
C ASN A 14 18.37 -22.39 27.68
N TYR A 15 17.67 -23.40 28.19
CA TYR A 15 16.21 -23.36 28.30
C TYR A 15 15.66 -22.51 29.46
N VAL A 16 16.51 -21.74 30.16
CA VAL A 16 16.05 -20.72 31.11
C VAL A 16 15.50 -19.50 30.36
N ILE A 17 16.12 -19.16 29.23
CA ILE A 17 15.73 -18.00 28.40
C ILE A 17 15.07 -18.41 27.07
N HIS A 18 15.14 -19.69 26.71
CA HIS A 18 14.50 -20.26 25.53
C HIS A 18 13.36 -21.19 25.91
N VAL A 19 12.28 -21.17 25.14
CA VAL A 19 11.17 -22.11 25.31
C VAL A 19 11.57 -23.45 24.74
N ASP A 20 11.54 -24.50 25.57
CA ASP A 20 11.81 -25.87 25.11
C ASP A 20 10.67 -26.38 24.23
N LYS A 21 11.01 -26.75 22.99
CA LYS A 21 10.03 -27.19 21.99
C LYS A 21 9.97 -28.71 21.96
N SER A 22 8.81 -29.26 21.62
CA SER A 22 8.67 -30.70 21.41
C SER A 22 9.52 -31.18 20.22
N TYR A 23 10.13 -32.35 20.34
CA TYR A 23 10.98 -32.96 19.30
C TYR A 23 12.16 -32.10 18.83
N PRO A 24 12.97 -31.48 19.72
CA PRO A 24 14.15 -30.74 19.31
C PRO A 24 15.32 -31.70 19.05
N TYR A 25 16.19 -31.38 18.09
CA TYR A 25 17.39 -32.17 17.76
C TYR A 25 18.67 -31.46 18.20
N SER A 26 18.56 -30.63 19.25
CA SER A 26 19.68 -29.88 19.85
C SER A 26 20.71 -30.79 20.51
N GLU A 27 20.28 -31.93 21.05
CA GLU A 27 21.15 -32.90 21.74
C GLU A 27 21.45 -34.13 20.87
N VAL A 28 20.88 -34.18 19.66
CA VAL A 28 20.98 -35.32 18.75
C VAL A 28 21.87 -34.92 17.56
N PRO A 29 22.82 -35.78 17.12
CA PRO A 29 23.58 -35.50 15.91
C PRO A 29 22.66 -35.42 14.70
N TYR A 30 23.17 -34.92 13.56
CA TYR A 30 22.41 -35.01 12.31
C TYR A 30 22.08 -36.45 11.98
N LEU A 31 20.78 -36.72 11.81
CA LEU A 31 20.22 -38.04 11.60
C LEU A 31 19.61 -38.15 10.20
N GLY A 32 20.16 -37.48 9.18
CA GLY A 32 19.59 -37.46 7.81
C GLY A 32 19.43 -38.83 7.12
N GLU A 33 19.78 -39.92 7.81
CA GLU A 33 19.59 -41.31 7.39
C GLU A 33 18.49 -42.04 8.18
N TYR A 34 17.87 -41.38 9.18
CA TYR A 34 16.83 -41.96 10.03
C TYR A 34 15.45 -41.44 9.59
N HIS A 35 14.47 -42.34 9.51
CA HIS A 35 13.07 -41.99 9.21
C HIS A 35 12.42 -41.43 10.48
N LEU A 36 12.60 -40.14 10.71
CA LEU A 36 12.02 -39.44 11.85
C LEU A 36 10.58 -39.05 11.56
N VAL A 37 9.77 -38.96 12.61
CA VAL A 37 8.43 -38.41 12.47
C VAL A 37 8.55 -36.90 12.28
N GLN A 38 8.14 -36.40 11.11
CA GLN A 38 8.20 -34.98 10.79
C GLN A 38 7.29 -34.16 11.72
N ILE A 39 7.79 -33.01 12.21
CA ILE A 39 7.01 -32.01 12.91
C ILE A 39 6.28 -31.08 11.93
N PRO A 40 5.11 -30.53 12.31
CA PRO A 40 4.39 -30.82 13.53
C PRO A 40 3.62 -32.15 13.42
N LEU A 41 3.40 -32.85 14.53
CA LEU A 41 2.55 -34.04 14.53
C LEU A 41 1.09 -33.66 14.21
N GLU A 42 0.61 -32.59 14.84
CA GLU A 42 -0.70 -31.98 14.64
C GLU A 42 -0.58 -30.45 14.56
N GLY A 43 -1.46 -29.81 13.79
CA GLY A 43 -1.49 -28.35 13.64
C GLY A 43 -0.36 -27.79 12.78
N VAL A 44 0.16 -26.63 13.17
CA VAL A 44 1.20 -25.88 12.44
C VAL A 44 2.33 -25.50 13.40
N ILE A 45 3.56 -25.37 12.86
CA ILE A 45 4.69 -24.81 13.58
C ILE A 45 4.57 -23.29 13.56
N PRO A 46 4.55 -22.61 14.72
CA PRO A 46 4.40 -21.15 14.75
C PRO A 46 5.58 -20.41 14.11
N HIS A 47 6.82 -20.88 14.36
CA HIS A 47 8.03 -20.15 13.99
C HIS A 47 9.24 -21.07 13.79
N VAL A 48 9.85 -20.99 12.61
CA VAL A 48 11.16 -21.55 12.29
C VAL A 48 12.13 -20.42 11.89
N ASP A 49 13.31 -20.39 12.49
CA ASP A 49 14.38 -19.42 12.22
C ASP A 49 15.54 -20.10 11.49
N TYR A 50 15.75 -19.75 10.21
CA TYR A 50 16.85 -20.27 9.41
C TYR A 50 18.15 -19.57 9.74
N TRP A 51 19.18 -20.39 9.94
CA TRP A 51 20.49 -19.99 10.43
C TRP A 51 20.46 -19.33 11.81
N GLY A 52 19.36 -19.50 12.54
CA GLY A 52 19.18 -19.04 13.90
C GLY A 52 20.04 -19.80 14.89
N GLU A 53 20.34 -19.15 16.01
CA GLU A 53 21.10 -19.70 17.14
C GLU A 53 20.31 -19.56 18.45
N GLY A 54 19.00 -19.29 18.36
CA GLY A 54 18.20 -18.76 19.47
C GLY A 54 18.37 -17.25 19.64
N ARG A 55 17.77 -16.70 20.71
CA ARG A 55 17.92 -15.29 21.08
C ARG A 55 19.33 -15.01 21.61
N VAL A 56 20.08 -14.19 20.88
CA VAL A 56 21.44 -13.77 21.22
C VAL A 56 21.46 -12.26 21.45
N VAL A 57 22.03 -11.84 22.58
CA VAL A 57 22.22 -10.43 22.96
C VAL A 57 23.72 -10.16 23.07
N THR A 58 24.20 -9.18 22.32
CA THR A 58 25.58 -8.69 22.34
C THR A 58 25.61 -7.16 22.38
N ASP A 59 26.79 -6.57 22.52
CA ASP A 59 26.98 -5.11 22.43
C ASP A 59 26.60 -4.57 21.05
N ASP A 60 26.75 -5.38 20.00
CA ASP A 60 26.33 -5.05 18.62
C ASP A 60 24.81 -5.09 18.43
N GLY A 61 24.06 -5.61 19.41
CA GLY A 61 22.60 -5.64 19.40
C GLY A 61 22.00 -7.02 19.63
N VAL A 62 20.73 -7.13 19.22
CA VAL A 62 19.87 -8.27 19.51
C VAL A 62 19.50 -8.99 18.22
N ARG A 63 19.70 -10.32 18.17
CA ARG A 63 19.27 -11.18 17.06
C ARG A 63 18.61 -12.48 17.53
N GLY A 64 17.85 -13.10 16.65
CA GLY A 64 17.19 -14.39 16.87
C GLY A 64 16.11 -14.36 17.95
N PHE A 65 15.47 -15.52 18.15
CA PHE A 65 14.22 -15.62 18.90
C PHE A 65 14.27 -16.70 19.98
N SER A 66 13.57 -16.48 21.09
CA SER A 66 13.54 -17.43 22.21
C SER A 66 12.52 -18.55 22.04
N ASN A 67 11.56 -18.41 21.11
CA ASN A 67 10.40 -19.29 20.99
C ASN A 67 10.21 -19.88 19.58
N CYS A 68 11.30 -20.35 18.96
CA CYS A 68 11.30 -20.92 17.61
C CYS A 68 12.07 -22.26 17.56
N TYR A 69 11.95 -22.96 16.43
CA TYR A 69 12.94 -23.96 16.02
C TYR A 69 14.04 -23.28 15.20
N ASN A 70 15.30 -23.67 15.41
CA ASN A 70 16.44 -23.07 14.72
C ASN A 70 17.02 -24.05 13.68
N VAL A 71 16.88 -23.75 12.39
CA VAL A 71 17.53 -24.55 11.34
C VAL A 71 18.99 -24.13 11.27
N ASN A 72 19.90 -25.05 11.52
CA ASN A 72 21.33 -24.75 11.44
C ASN A 72 22.13 -26.02 11.13
N GLN A 73 23.41 -25.86 10.84
CA GLN A 73 24.25 -26.99 10.52
C GLN A 73 24.43 -27.96 11.69
N LYS A 74 24.64 -29.24 11.34
CA LYS A 74 24.73 -30.39 12.24
C LYS A 74 25.67 -30.27 13.44
N TYR A 75 26.68 -29.41 13.40
CA TYR A 75 27.62 -29.21 14.51
C TYR A 75 27.79 -27.73 14.91
N GLN A 76 26.92 -26.84 14.43
CA GLN A 76 26.96 -25.44 14.84
C GLN A 76 26.67 -25.31 16.35
N LEU A 77 27.44 -24.45 17.00
CA LEU A 77 27.25 -23.96 18.36
C LEU A 77 26.90 -22.49 18.30
N VAL A 78 26.32 -21.95 19.38
CA VAL A 78 26.03 -20.52 19.47
C VAL A 78 27.32 -19.71 19.31
N SER A 79 27.33 -18.76 18.40
CA SER A 79 28.57 -18.09 17.96
C SER A 79 29.00 -16.92 18.85
N SER A 80 28.07 -16.30 19.59
CA SER A 80 28.35 -15.13 20.43
C SER A 80 27.35 -14.94 21.56
N GLY A 81 27.56 -13.92 22.39
CA GLY A 81 26.71 -13.62 23.55
C GLY A 81 27.00 -14.54 24.75
N SER A 82 26.12 -14.51 25.74
CA SER A 82 26.28 -15.26 26.99
C SER A 82 26.27 -16.78 26.82
N ASP A 83 25.62 -17.26 25.76
CA ASP A 83 25.48 -18.69 25.47
C ASP A 83 26.51 -19.18 24.43
N ARG A 84 27.55 -18.39 24.14
CA ARG A 84 28.62 -18.77 23.21
C ARG A 84 29.17 -20.16 23.54
N ASP A 85 29.43 -20.95 22.48
CA ASP A 85 29.94 -22.33 22.53
C ASP A 85 28.97 -23.36 23.15
N ARG A 86 27.73 -22.97 23.48
CA ARG A 86 26.65 -23.93 23.82
C ARG A 86 25.99 -24.49 22.57
N LYS A 87 25.31 -25.63 22.72
CA LYS A 87 24.44 -26.17 21.67
C LYS A 87 23.25 -25.24 21.42
N ILE A 88 22.86 -25.12 20.15
CA ILE A 88 21.73 -24.27 19.73
C ILE A 88 20.41 -24.81 20.29
N PRO A 89 19.54 -23.97 20.89
CA PRO A 89 18.21 -24.37 21.36
C PRO A 89 17.28 -24.76 20.21
N ASN A 90 16.46 -25.79 20.44
CA ASN A 90 15.49 -26.32 19.48
C ASN A 90 16.03 -26.50 18.04
N ARG A 91 17.26 -27.00 17.92
CA ARG A 91 17.93 -27.08 16.63
C ARG A 91 17.27 -28.14 15.73
N ILE A 92 17.08 -27.80 14.46
CA ILE A 92 16.82 -28.72 13.34
C ILE A 92 18.11 -28.80 12.50
N PRO A 93 18.87 -29.91 12.56
CA PRO A 93 20.17 -30.00 11.92
C PRO A 93 20.04 -30.24 10.42
N VAL A 94 20.76 -29.45 9.63
CA VAL A 94 21.02 -29.70 8.21
C VAL A 94 22.48 -30.08 7.98
N GLN A 95 22.77 -30.66 6.81
CA GLN A 95 24.09 -31.19 6.50
C GLN A 95 25.16 -30.08 6.42
N SER A 96 24.84 -28.96 5.77
CA SER A 96 25.68 -27.77 5.65
C SER A 96 24.84 -26.54 5.24
N PHE A 97 25.48 -25.37 5.05
CA PHE A 97 24.82 -24.16 4.54
C PHE A 97 24.38 -24.37 3.08
N THR A 98 25.17 -25.10 2.29
CA THR A 98 24.93 -25.36 0.86
C THR A 98 24.05 -26.58 0.61
N GLU A 99 23.85 -27.43 1.62
CA GLU A 99 23.01 -28.63 1.59
C GLU A 99 21.93 -28.51 2.67
N CYS A 100 21.03 -27.53 2.46
CA CYS A 100 19.93 -27.22 3.37
C CYS A 100 18.68 -28.03 2.98
N ASP A 101 18.43 -29.11 3.69
CA ASP A 101 17.23 -29.94 3.53
C ASP A 101 16.66 -30.33 4.89
N THR A 102 15.46 -29.84 5.20
CA THR A 102 14.76 -30.19 6.44
C THR A 102 13.65 -31.23 6.23
N THR A 103 13.58 -31.88 5.06
CA THR A 103 12.50 -32.81 4.71
C THR A 103 12.38 -33.96 5.69
N ALA A 104 13.48 -34.47 6.26
CA ALA A 104 13.40 -35.52 7.28
C ALA A 104 12.76 -35.06 8.60
N TYR A 105 12.67 -33.75 8.84
CA TYR A 105 12.30 -33.17 10.13
C TYR A 105 11.01 -32.36 10.08
N ILE A 106 10.74 -31.61 9.01
CA ILE A 106 9.64 -30.65 8.94
C ILE A 106 8.72 -31.00 7.76
N LYS A 107 7.42 -31.12 8.05
CA LYS A 107 6.37 -31.35 7.05
C LYS A 107 6.24 -30.16 6.11
N ASP A 108 5.95 -30.42 4.84
CA ASP A 108 5.62 -29.40 3.85
C ASP A 108 4.40 -28.56 4.29
N ASN A 109 4.39 -27.28 3.93
CA ASN A 109 3.29 -26.34 4.16
C ASN A 109 2.78 -26.28 5.61
N SER A 110 3.66 -26.46 6.59
CA SER A 110 3.28 -26.59 8.00
C SER A 110 3.76 -25.44 8.89
N VAL A 111 4.47 -24.46 8.34
CA VAL A 111 5.09 -23.37 9.12
C VAL A 111 4.42 -22.02 8.85
N MET A 112 3.97 -21.35 9.91
CA MET A 112 3.29 -20.05 9.82
C MET A 112 4.25 -18.87 9.65
N THR A 113 5.37 -18.89 10.36
CA THR A 113 6.38 -17.83 10.28
C THR A 113 7.74 -18.45 10.03
N VAL A 114 8.38 -18.07 8.92
CA VAL A 114 9.78 -18.37 8.69
C VAL A 114 10.58 -17.08 8.79
N THR A 115 11.61 -17.05 9.61
CA THR A 115 12.59 -15.97 9.62
C THR A 115 13.91 -16.47 9.06
N VAL A 116 14.66 -15.60 8.41
CA VAL A 116 16.01 -15.90 7.95
C VAL A 116 16.86 -14.65 8.01
N ALA A 117 18.12 -14.82 8.39
CA ALA A 117 19.10 -13.75 8.37
C ALA A 117 20.46 -14.27 7.88
N GLY A 118 21.21 -13.41 7.20
CA GLY A 118 22.58 -13.70 6.77
C GLY A 118 22.74 -13.93 5.26
N LEU A 119 23.97 -14.27 4.86
CA LEU A 119 24.40 -14.28 3.45
C LEU A 119 23.98 -15.53 2.66
N ASN A 120 23.56 -16.61 3.34
CA ASN A 120 23.33 -17.93 2.75
C ASN A 120 21.84 -18.22 2.48
N ILE A 121 21.05 -17.19 2.17
CA ILE A 121 19.60 -17.33 1.94
C ILE A 121 19.32 -18.19 0.69
N HIS A 122 20.12 -17.98 -0.37
CA HIS A 122 20.02 -18.70 -1.64
C HIS A 122 19.93 -20.22 -1.45
N ASP A 123 20.81 -20.79 -0.63
CA ASP A 123 20.91 -22.25 -0.47
C ASP A 123 19.73 -22.86 0.30
N SER A 124 19.01 -22.03 1.07
CA SER A 124 17.82 -22.42 1.84
C SER A 124 16.49 -22.09 1.16
N ALA A 125 16.51 -21.39 0.01
CA ALA A 125 15.31 -20.83 -0.62
C ALA A 125 14.21 -21.86 -0.89
N LYS A 126 14.58 -23.00 -1.49
CA LYS A 126 13.65 -24.09 -1.83
C LYS A 126 13.04 -24.74 -0.60
N ASP A 127 13.85 -24.96 0.43
CA ASP A 127 13.41 -25.59 1.67
C ASP A 127 12.48 -24.66 2.47
N ILE A 128 12.81 -23.37 2.55
CA ILE A 128 11.95 -22.32 3.14
C ILE A 128 10.58 -22.31 2.43
N ALA A 129 10.58 -22.26 1.10
CA ALA A 129 9.35 -22.24 0.31
C ALA A 129 8.54 -23.54 0.43
N ARG A 130 9.20 -24.69 0.64
CA ARG A 130 8.55 -25.98 0.87
C ARG A 130 7.78 -26.00 2.18
N ILE A 131 8.38 -25.52 3.27
CA ILE A 131 7.79 -25.65 4.61
C ILE A 131 6.76 -24.57 4.95
N VAL A 132 6.87 -23.38 4.37
CA VAL A 132 5.93 -22.28 4.68
C VAL A 132 4.52 -22.62 4.20
N SER A 133 3.52 -22.41 5.06
CA SER A 133 2.12 -22.62 4.71
C SER A 133 1.61 -21.54 3.75
N ALA A 134 0.49 -21.80 3.07
CA ALA A 134 -0.16 -20.83 2.18
C ALA A 134 -0.59 -19.54 2.93
N ASP A 135 -0.98 -19.68 4.21
CA ASP A 135 -1.31 -18.56 5.10
C ASP A 135 -0.10 -18.03 5.87
N GLY A 136 1.09 -18.54 5.56
CA GLY A 136 2.32 -18.21 6.27
C GLY A 136 2.96 -16.91 5.79
N LYS A 137 4.05 -16.54 6.45
CA LYS A 137 4.89 -15.39 6.13
C LYS A 137 6.36 -15.73 6.24
N VAL A 138 7.19 -15.09 5.41
CA VAL A 138 8.64 -15.19 5.48
C VAL A 138 9.24 -13.82 5.71
N ILE A 139 10.08 -13.65 6.71
CA ILE A 139 10.75 -12.37 7.01
C ILE A 139 12.26 -12.55 6.88
N VAL A 140 12.87 -11.75 6.02
CA VAL A 140 14.31 -11.72 5.80
C VAL A 140 14.89 -10.49 6.49
N PHE A 141 15.75 -10.69 7.49
CA PHE A 141 16.42 -9.60 8.18
C PHE A 141 17.80 -9.31 7.57
N GLY A 142 18.20 -8.03 7.56
CA GLY A 142 19.47 -7.56 7.00
C GLY A 142 19.51 -7.56 5.47
N ALA A 143 18.34 -7.58 4.83
CA ALA A 143 18.20 -7.52 3.38
C ALA A 143 17.30 -6.34 2.98
N THR A 144 17.53 -5.84 1.77
CA THR A 144 16.70 -4.81 1.13
C THR A 144 15.98 -5.40 -0.07
N GLY A 145 14.98 -4.70 -0.61
CA GLY A 145 14.20 -5.16 -1.76
C GLY A 145 15.04 -5.46 -3.02
N GLU A 146 16.25 -4.91 -3.13
CA GLU A 146 17.14 -5.12 -4.28
C GLU A 146 18.28 -6.11 -4.01
N SER A 147 18.35 -6.69 -2.81
CA SER A 147 19.45 -7.59 -2.44
C SER A 147 19.51 -8.82 -3.36
N PRO A 148 20.64 -9.07 -4.08
CA PRO A 148 20.76 -10.24 -4.96
C PRO A 148 20.55 -11.58 -4.23
N GLN A 149 20.86 -11.60 -2.93
CA GLN A 149 20.78 -12.76 -2.03
C GLN A 149 19.35 -13.28 -1.82
N ILE A 150 18.32 -12.46 -2.08
CA ILE A 150 16.91 -12.87 -1.91
C ILE A 150 16.21 -13.24 -3.22
N THR A 151 16.92 -13.20 -4.35
CA THR A 151 16.33 -13.44 -5.69
C THR A 151 15.72 -14.84 -5.79
N ASP A 152 16.49 -15.87 -5.43
CA ASP A 152 16.04 -17.26 -5.49
C ASP A 152 14.89 -17.53 -4.53
N LEU A 153 14.97 -16.97 -3.31
CA LEU A 153 13.89 -17.05 -2.34
C LEU A 153 12.61 -16.40 -2.88
N ARG A 154 12.72 -15.23 -3.51
CA ARG A 154 11.58 -14.54 -4.12
C ARG A 154 10.94 -15.39 -5.21
N GLU A 155 11.72 -16.01 -6.09
CA GLU A 155 11.19 -16.85 -7.16
C GLU A 155 10.50 -18.11 -6.61
N GLU A 156 11.04 -18.76 -5.58
CA GLU A 156 10.39 -19.92 -4.96
C GLU A 156 9.12 -19.53 -4.19
N LEU A 157 9.15 -18.43 -3.42
CA LEU A 157 7.99 -17.94 -2.67
C LEU A 157 6.87 -17.43 -3.58
N LYS A 158 7.21 -16.84 -4.73
CA LYS A 158 6.23 -16.42 -5.75
C LYS A 158 5.39 -17.61 -6.24
N LYS A 159 5.99 -18.79 -6.39
CA LYS A 159 5.26 -20.03 -6.76
C LYS A 159 4.26 -20.46 -5.68
N LYS A 160 4.43 -20.01 -4.44
CA LYS A 160 3.52 -20.23 -3.30
C LYS A 160 2.51 -19.09 -3.10
N GLY A 161 2.52 -18.06 -3.96
CA GLY A 161 1.67 -16.88 -3.80
C GLY A 161 2.11 -15.97 -2.65
N LEU A 162 3.37 -16.07 -2.23
CA LEU A 162 3.99 -15.19 -1.24
C LEU A 162 4.89 -14.19 -1.97
N PHE A 163 4.72 -12.91 -1.65
CA PHE A 163 5.34 -11.83 -2.41
C PHE A 163 5.97 -10.79 -1.50
N PRO A 164 7.04 -10.11 -1.96
CA PRO A 164 7.78 -9.16 -1.15
C PRO A 164 6.93 -7.93 -0.81
N SER A 165 7.06 -7.47 0.43
CA SER A 165 6.58 -6.21 0.98
C SER A 165 7.76 -5.55 1.70
N ILE A 166 8.18 -4.40 1.16
CA ILE A 166 9.27 -3.60 1.68
C ILE A 166 8.71 -2.73 2.81
N ASN A 167 9.42 -2.63 3.93
CA ASN A 167 9.01 -1.82 5.10
C ASN A 167 7.67 -2.21 5.72
N ALA A 168 7.22 -3.45 5.51
CA ALA A 168 6.06 -3.98 6.22
C ALA A 168 6.22 -3.81 7.73
N THR A 169 5.15 -3.36 8.40
CA THR A 169 5.15 -3.32 9.87
C THR A 169 5.22 -4.74 10.40
N LEU A 170 6.30 -5.06 11.12
CA LEU A 170 6.47 -6.39 11.69
C LEU A 170 5.48 -6.62 12.85
N PRO A 171 4.95 -7.85 12.98
CA PRO A 171 4.26 -8.29 14.19
C PRO A 171 5.11 -8.06 15.45
N ILE A 172 4.48 -7.81 16.60
CA ILE A 172 5.16 -7.43 17.83
C ILE A 172 6.18 -8.48 18.29
N GLU A 173 5.90 -9.76 18.01
CA GLU A 173 6.78 -10.89 18.33
C GLU A 173 8.06 -10.93 17.47
N LEU A 174 8.09 -10.22 16.35
CA LEU A 174 9.24 -10.10 15.45
C LEU A 174 9.96 -8.75 15.57
N GLN A 175 9.47 -7.85 16.43
CA GLN A 175 10.09 -6.56 16.71
C GLN A 175 11.21 -6.68 17.75
N GLY A 176 12.05 -5.64 17.85
CA GLY A 176 13.10 -5.56 18.87
C GLY A 176 14.38 -6.33 18.55
N LEU A 177 14.53 -6.84 17.32
CA LEU A 177 15.84 -7.21 16.79
C LEU A 177 16.57 -5.93 16.37
N THR A 178 17.67 -5.61 17.04
CA THR A 178 18.43 -4.36 16.80
C THR A 178 19.73 -4.60 16.04
N PHE A 179 20.10 -5.86 15.81
CA PHE A 179 21.28 -6.22 15.04
C PHE A 179 21.11 -5.94 13.53
N TYR A 180 19.87 -5.85 13.06
CA TYR A 180 19.54 -5.56 11.67
C TYR A 180 18.75 -4.25 11.60
N ASP A 181 19.09 -3.41 10.62
CA ASP A 181 18.45 -2.12 10.37
C ASP A 181 17.37 -2.18 9.26
N SER A 182 17.25 -3.35 8.63
CA SER A 182 16.45 -3.55 7.42
C SER A 182 15.81 -4.94 7.41
N HIS A 183 14.66 -5.04 6.75
CA HIS A 183 14.01 -6.31 6.49
C HIS A 183 13.17 -6.27 5.21
N VAL A 184 12.96 -7.47 4.64
CA VAL A 184 11.98 -7.72 3.58
C VAL A 184 11.01 -8.77 4.08
N SER A 185 9.72 -8.45 4.03
CA SER A 185 8.67 -9.41 4.39
C SER A 185 8.08 -10.04 3.14
N PHE A 186 7.65 -11.29 3.21
CA PHE A 186 6.91 -11.97 2.17
C PHE A 186 5.58 -12.45 2.75
N PHE A 187 4.50 -11.98 2.15
CA PHE A 187 3.14 -12.25 2.61
C PHE A 187 2.27 -12.78 1.49
N ASN A 188 1.17 -13.43 1.86
CA ASN A 188 0.16 -13.83 0.89
C ASN A 188 -0.62 -12.62 0.37
N ALA A 189 -1.30 -12.81 -0.77
CA ALA A 189 -2.04 -11.73 -1.42
C ALA A 189 -3.07 -11.04 -0.49
N GLN A 190 -3.68 -11.77 0.44
CA GLN A 190 -4.69 -11.19 1.34
C GLN A 190 -4.09 -10.23 2.37
N LEU A 191 -2.98 -10.61 3.02
CA LEU A 191 -2.28 -9.71 3.96
C LEU A 191 -1.76 -8.46 3.26
N LEU A 192 -1.30 -8.62 2.02
CA LEU A 192 -0.83 -7.50 1.20
C LEU A 192 -1.95 -6.55 0.81
N LYS A 193 -3.16 -7.07 0.54
CA LYS A 193 -4.36 -6.24 0.34
C LYS A 193 -4.63 -5.34 1.55
N ASP A 194 -4.55 -5.93 2.74
CA ASP A 194 -4.82 -5.22 3.99
C ASP A 194 -3.74 -4.19 4.28
N ASP A 195 -2.48 -4.51 4.02
CA ASP A 195 -1.36 -3.57 4.20
C ASP A 195 -1.39 -2.42 3.19
N LEU A 196 -1.71 -2.69 1.92
CA LEU A 196 -1.89 -1.64 0.92
C LEU A 196 -3.05 -0.73 1.32
N TYR A 197 -4.19 -1.30 1.70
CA TYR A 197 -5.33 -0.53 2.18
C TYR A 197 -4.96 0.35 3.38
N LYS A 198 -4.33 -0.22 4.43
CA LYS A 198 -3.89 0.53 5.62
C LYS A 198 -2.91 1.64 5.29
N ASN A 199 -1.93 1.39 4.41
CA ASN A 199 -0.96 2.42 4.02
C ASN A 199 -1.66 3.60 3.35
N VAL A 200 -2.64 3.37 2.48
CA VAL A 200 -3.41 4.47 1.85
C VAL A 200 -4.30 5.18 2.88
N VAL A 201 -4.99 4.45 3.77
CA VAL A 201 -5.81 5.06 4.84
C VAL A 201 -4.95 5.94 5.77
N ASN A 202 -3.75 5.50 6.12
CA ASN A 202 -2.85 6.23 7.03
C ASN A 202 -2.06 7.35 6.34
N GLY A 203 -2.21 7.55 5.02
CA GLY A 203 -1.46 8.55 4.27
C GLY A 203 -0.01 8.17 3.97
N ASN A 204 0.39 6.92 4.19
CA ASN A 204 1.71 6.38 3.86
C ASN A 204 1.80 6.05 2.36
N PHE A 205 1.63 7.07 1.51
CA PHE A 205 1.49 6.87 0.07
C PHE A 205 2.75 6.32 -0.60
N GLU A 206 3.95 6.63 -0.10
CA GLU A 206 5.20 6.10 -0.64
C GLU A 206 5.25 4.57 -0.49
N ALA A 207 5.03 4.07 0.73
CA ALA A 207 4.92 2.64 0.99
C ALA A 207 3.80 1.99 0.17
N ALA A 208 2.64 2.66 0.03
CA ALA A 208 1.54 2.16 -0.81
C ALA A 208 1.96 2.04 -2.29
N THR A 209 2.70 3.01 -2.83
CA THR A 209 3.17 2.97 -4.22
C THR A 209 4.23 1.90 -4.45
N GLU A 210 5.21 1.77 -3.54
CA GLU A 210 6.24 0.73 -3.62
C GLU A 210 5.62 -0.66 -3.59
N LEU A 211 4.69 -0.87 -2.65
CA LEU A 211 3.93 -2.11 -2.53
C LEU A 211 3.25 -2.41 -3.86
N THR A 212 2.44 -1.50 -4.39
CA THR A 212 1.73 -1.69 -5.67
C THR A 212 2.65 -1.95 -6.87
N MET A 213 3.78 -1.25 -6.97
CA MET A 213 4.74 -1.46 -8.06
C MET A 213 5.41 -2.84 -8.00
N ALA A 214 5.65 -3.40 -6.81
CA ALA A 214 6.19 -4.73 -6.66
C ALA A 214 5.29 -5.83 -7.28
N PHE A 215 4.01 -5.54 -7.50
CA PHE A 215 3.01 -6.52 -7.94
C PHE A 215 2.54 -6.43 -9.39
N SER A 216 2.88 -5.35 -10.12
CA SER A 216 2.31 -5.12 -11.46
C SER A 216 2.67 -6.23 -12.47
N ASN A 217 3.63 -7.08 -12.17
CA ASN A 217 4.07 -8.20 -13.03
C ASN A 217 3.36 -9.55 -12.75
N GLY A 218 2.32 -9.58 -11.90
CA GLY A 218 1.72 -10.83 -11.40
C GLY A 218 0.20 -11.00 -11.55
N GLY A 219 -0.51 -10.16 -12.30
CA GLY A 219 -1.98 -10.21 -12.38
C GLY A 219 -2.70 -9.55 -11.19
N PHE A 220 -2.03 -8.61 -10.53
CA PHE A 220 -2.49 -7.94 -9.31
C PHE A 220 -3.41 -6.73 -9.57
N ASP A 221 -3.66 -6.36 -10.82
CA ASP A 221 -4.52 -5.23 -11.19
C ASP A 221 -5.95 -5.38 -10.63
N ASP A 222 -6.49 -6.61 -10.62
CA ASP A 222 -7.80 -6.90 -10.02
C ASP A 222 -7.80 -6.65 -8.51
N THR A 223 -6.67 -6.92 -7.84
CA THR A 223 -6.51 -6.65 -6.42
C THR A 223 -6.45 -5.15 -6.14
N VAL A 224 -5.67 -4.40 -6.92
CA VAL A 224 -5.62 -2.94 -6.79
C VAL A 224 -6.99 -2.34 -7.06
N LYS A 225 -7.72 -2.85 -8.05
CA LYS A 225 -9.09 -2.42 -8.38
C LYS A 225 -10.09 -2.65 -7.25
N GLU A 226 -10.01 -3.81 -6.59
CA GLU A 226 -10.81 -4.10 -5.39
C GLU A 226 -10.52 -3.09 -4.26
N ILE A 227 -9.24 -2.82 -4.00
CA ILE A 227 -8.80 -1.88 -2.95
C ILE A 227 -9.23 -0.46 -3.30
N VAL A 228 -9.04 -0.01 -4.55
CA VAL A 228 -9.48 1.31 -5.02
C VAL A 228 -10.99 1.48 -4.83
N THR A 229 -11.77 0.45 -5.16
CA THR A 229 -13.23 0.47 -4.95
C THR A 229 -13.58 0.68 -3.47
N ARG A 230 -12.92 -0.06 -2.57
CA ARG A 230 -13.11 0.09 -1.11
C ARG A 230 -12.65 1.48 -0.61
N LEU A 231 -11.55 2.01 -1.14
CA LEU A 231 -11.00 3.30 -0.73
C LEU A 231 -11.84 4.48 -1.23
N ILE A 232 -12.52 4.37 -2.37
CA ILE A 232 -13.46 5.39 -2.83
C ILE A 232 -14.58 5.60 -1.80
N GLU A 233 -15.04 4.53 -1.15
CA GLU A 233 -16.09 4.61 -0.14
C GLU A 233 -15.57 5.07 1.23
N ALA A 234 -14.42 4.55 1.65
CA ALA A 234 -13.89 4.77 3.00
C ALA A 234 -13.05 6.05 3.14
N GLU A 235 -12.17 6.33 2.18
CA GLU A 235 -11.16 7.38 2.25
C GLU A 235 -10.99 8.10 0.90
N PRO A 236 -12.02 8.81 0.41
CA PRO A 236 -12.07 9.36 -0.94
C PRO A 236 -10.95 10.36 -1.25
N ARG A 237 -10.49 11.14 -0.26
CA ARG A 237 -9.36 12.08 -0.46
C ARG A 237 -8.02 11.36 -0.57
N ASN A 238 -7.84 10.28 0.19
CA ASN A 238 -6.59 9.52 0.15
C ASN A 238 -6.48 8.70 -1.13
N VAL A 239 -7.57 8.17 -1.69
CA VAL A 239 -7.50 7.47 -2.98
C VAL A 239 -7.09 8.41 -4.13
N MET A 240 -7.49 9.68 -4.09
CA MET A 240 -6.99 10.68 -5.05
C MET A 240 -5.48 10.93 -4.88
N SER A 241 -5.00 11.04 -3.64
CA SER A 241 -3.58 11.26 -3.34
C SER A 241 -2.72 10.05 -3.69
N TYR A 242 -3.25 8.83 -3.48
CA TYR A 242 -2.63 7.59 -3.88
C TYR A 242 -2.50 7.47 -5.41
N ALA A 243 -3.57 7.77 -6.15
CA ALA A 243 -3.54 7.80 -7.61
C ALA A 243 -2.54 8.84 -8.14
N TYR A 244 -2.46 10.03 -7.52
CA TYR A 244 -1.47 11.04 -7.86
C TYR A 244 -0.03 10.49 -7.69
N LYS A 245 0.26 9.86 -6.54
CA LYS A 245 1.59 9.32 -6.25
C LYS A 245 1.98 8.20 -7.21
N LEU A 246 1.05 7.30 -7.57
CA LEU A 246 1.31 6.31 -8.63
C LEU A 246 1.57 6.98 -9.98
N TRP A 247 0.77 7.97 -10.35
CA TRP A 247 0.89 8.63 -11.64
C TRP A 247 2.23 9.36 -11.83
N TYR A 248 2.59 10.20 -10.87
CA TYR A 248 3.84 10.96 -10.93
C TYR A 248 5.06 10.15 -10.45
N GLY A 249 4.84 8.97 -9.88
CA GLY A 249 5.87 7.98 -9.53
C GLY A 249 6.22 6.99 -10.65
N GLY A 250 5.67 7.15 -11.85
CA GLY A 250 5.99 6.30 -13.02
C GLY A 250 5.11 5.06 -13.21
N ALA A 251 4.08 4.88 -12.38
CA ALA A 251 3.14 3.76 -12.44
C ALA A 251 1.81 4.13 -13.14
N GLN A 252 1.87 4.92 -14.24
CA GLN A 252 0.68 5.43 -14.90
C GLN A 252 -0.18 4.32 -15.56
N ASN A 253 0.43 3.20 -15.93
CA ASN A 253 -0.24 2.00 -16.43
C ASN A 253 -1.20 1.42 -15.39
N ILE A 254 -0.81 1.38 -14.11
CA ILE A 254 -1.65 0.86 -13.01
C ILE A 254 -2.87 1.75 -12.80
N VAL A 255 -2.70 3.07 -12.87
CA VAL A 255 -3.84 4.00 -12.79
C VAL A 255 -4.83 3.77 -13.94
N ARG A 256 -4.34 3.46 -15.15
CA ARG A 256 -5.21 3.18 -16.31
C ARG A 256 -5.95 1.85 -16.20
N SER A 257 -5.34 0.82 -15.61
CA SER A 257 -5.94 -0.52 -15.56
C SER A 257 -6.80 -0.75 -14.32
N ALA A 258 -6.39 -0.23 -13.16
CA ALA A 258 -7.01 -0.55 -11.87
C ALA A 258 -7.95 0.54 -11.33
N PHE A 259 -7.82 1.80 -11.78
CA PHE A 259 -8.69 2.90 -11.32
C PHE A 259 -9.82 3.17 -12.32
N PRO A 260 -10.95 3.73 -11.87
CA PRO A 260 -11.97 4.23 -12.80
C PRO A 260 -11.38 5.24 -13.80
N SER A 261 -11.81 5.18 -15.05
CA SER A 261 -11.20 5.96 -16.15
C SER A 261 -11.08 7.48 -15.92
N PRO A 262 -11.99 8.17 -15.18
CA PRO A 262 -11.82 9.60 -14.91
C PRO A 262 -10.54 9.95 -14.12
N PHE A 263 -9.99 9.03 -13.32
CA PHE A 263 -8.72 9.26 -12.63
C PHE A 263 -7.60 9.51 -13.63
N ALA A 264 -7.50 8.68 -14.68
CA ALA A 264 -6.49 8.85 -15.72
C ALA A 264 -6.69 10.16 -16.49
N LEU A 265 -7.93 10.54 -16.82
CA LEU A 265 -8.23 11.81 -17.48
C LEU A 265 -7.77 13.02 -16.64
N ILE A 266 -8.05 12.98 -15.33
CA ILE A 266 -7.68 14.03 -14.38
C ILE A 266 -6.15 14.18 -14.30
N PHE A 267 -5.42 13.10 -14.06
CA PHE A 267 -3.96 13.18 -13.86
C PHE A 267 -3.16 13.32 -15.16
N ASN A 268 -3.75 12.97 -16.32
CA ASN A 268 -3.17 13.29 -17.62
C ASN A 268 -3.42 14.75 -18.03
N GLU A 269 -4.18 15.51 -17.23
CA GLU A 269 -4.60 16.87 -17.55
C GLU A 269 -5.29 16.96 -18.92
N ASP A 270 -6.08 15.93 -19.23
CA ASP A 270 -6.88 15.87 -20.45
C ASP A 270 -7.97 16.95 -20.43
N ASN A 271 -8.40 17.34 -21.62
CA ASN A 271 -9.61 18.16 -21.75
C ASN A 271 -10.82 17.30 -21.36
N VAL A 272 -11.57 17.78 -20.36
CA VAL A 272 -12.74 17.09 -19.81
C VAL A 272 -13.97 17.99 -19.81
N LYS A 273 -15.16 17.38 -19.76
CA LYS A 273 -16.40 18.00 -19.32
C LYS A 273 -16.62 17.71 -17.83
N ILE A 274 -17.08 18.71 -17.10
CA ILE A 274 -17.48 18.60 -15.69
C ILE A 274 -19.00 18.79 -15.63
N ILE A 275 -19.76 17.72 -15.43
CA ILE A 275 -21.22 17.69 -15.64
C ILE A 275 -21.93 17.46 -14.32
N ASN A 276 -22.85 18.35 -13.95
CA ASN A 276 -23.68 18.12 -12.77
C ASN A 276 -24.62 16.93 -13.01
N LYS A 277 -24.61 15.93 -12.13
CA LYS A 277 -25.39 14.70 -12.32
C LYS A 277 -26.90 14.89 -12.19
N GLU A 278 -27.33 15.82 -11.34
CA GLU A 278 -28.75 16.07 -11.07
C GLU A 278 -29.43 16.71 -12.28
N TYR A 279 -28.82 17.77 -12.81
CA TYR A 279 -29.41 18.55 -13.90
C TYR A 279 -28.87 18.19 -15.28
N LEU A 280 -27.85 17.33 -15.36
CA LEU A 280 -27.13 16.98 -16.59
C LEU A 280 -26.62 18.22 -17.34
N GLN A 281 -26.09 19.19 -16.59
CA GLN A 281 -25.58 20.44 -17.14
C GLN A 281 -24.05 20.53 -17.00
N PRO A 282 -23.30 20.62 -18.12
CA PRO A 282 -21.85 20.81 -18.10
C PRO A 282 -21.49 22.22 -17.67
N LEU A 283 -20.41 22.32 -16.91
CA LEU A 283 -19.89 23.59 -16.43
C LEU A 283 -19.33 24.45 -17.59
N LYS A 284 -19.56 25.77 -17.51
CA LYS A 284 -18.98 26.77 -18.41
C LYS A 284 -18.67 28.07 -17.68
N LEU A 285 -17.89 28.94 -18.31
CA LEU A 285 -17.79 30.35 -17.94
C LEU A 285 -18.64 31.21 -18.87
N ASP A 286 -19.15 32.32 -18.34
CA ASP A 286 -19.88 33.35 -19.08
C ASP A 286 -19.04 33.99 -20.20
N VAL A 287 -19.69 34.51 -21.24
CA VAL A 287 -19.06 35.30 -22.31
C VAL A 287 -18.76 36.73 -21.87
N HIS A 288 -19.42 37.23 -20.84
CA HIS A 288 -19.16 38.55 -20.27
C HIS A 288 -18.25 38.48 -19.05
N THR A 289 -17.51 39.56 -18.83
CA THR A 289 -16.67 39.75 -17.65
C THR A 289 -17.24 40.83 -16.75
N ASP A 290 -16.90 40.77 -15.46
CA ASP A 290 -17.19 41.82 -14.49
C ASP A 290 -16.11 42.94 -14.52
N SER A 291 -16.17 43.85 -13.55
CA SER A 291 -15.19 44.95 -13.42
C SER A 291 -13.78 44.48 -13.04
N TYR A 292 -13.61 43.25 -12.57
CA TYR A 292 -12.33 42.63 -12.24
C TYR A 292 -11.82 41.74 -13.38
N ASN A 293 -12.51 41.73 -14.52
CA ASN A 293 -12.25 40.86 -15.66
C ASN A 293 -12.45 39.36 -15.36
N ASP A 294 -13.25 39.05 -14.35
CA ASP A 294 -13.64 37.69 -13.99
C ASP A 294 -14.94 37.29 -14.70
N ARG A 295 -15.13 35.99 -14.93
CA ARG A 295 -16.31 35.44 -15.62
C ARG A 295 -17.14 34.62 -14.65
N LEU A 296 -18.45 34.81 -14.61
CA LEU A 296 -19.33 34.01 -13.76
C LEU A 296 -19.42 32.57 -14.30
N ALA A 297 -19.47 31.58 -13.41
CA ALA A 297 -19.56 30.17 -13.78
C ALA A 297 -21.00 29.64 -13.74
N TRP A 298 -21.35 28.82 -14.73
CA TRP A 298 -22.72 28.37 -14.98
C TRP A 298 -22.76 26.90 -15.40
N GLY A 299 -23.86 26.21 -15.09
CA GLY A 299 -24.26 24.97 -15.75
C GLY A 299 -24.96 25.29 -17.07
N HIS A 300 -24.45 24.74 -18.18
CA HIS A 300 -25.02 24.93 -19.50
C HIS A 300 -26.26 24.06 -19.72
N ASN A 301 -27.30 24.63 -20.30
CA ASN A 301 -28.55 23.94 -20.63
C ASN A 301 -28.41 22.75 -21.60
N ILE A 302 -27.36 22.67 -22.43
CA ILE A 302 -27.16 21.59 -23.43
C ILE A 302 -25.94 20.74 -23.06
N CYS A 303 -26.19 19.50 -22.61
CA CYS A 303 -25.14 18.55 -22.22
C CYS A 303 -24.22 18.12 -23.39
N GLU A 304 -24.84 17.78 -24.53
CA GLU A 304 -24.13 17.24 -25.71
C GLU A 304 -23.47 18.32 -26.58
N SER A 305 -23.39 19.56 -26.08
CA SER A 305 -22.73 20.64 -26.79
C SER A 305 -21.22 20.37 -26.92
N ASN A 306 -20.65 20.70 -28.07
CA ASN A 306 -19.21 20.64 -28.35
C ASN A 306 -18.54 22.01 -28.19
N SER A 307 -19.21 22.96 -27.53
CA SER A 307 -18.65 24.28 -27.28
C SER A 307 -17.37 24.16 -26.46
N LYS A 308 -16.30 24.81 -26.92
CA LYS A 308 -15.02 24.89 -26.20
C LYS A 308 -15.16 25.49 -24.79
N ARG A 309 -16.20 26.28 -24.54
CA ARG A 309 -16.53 26.82 -23.20
C ARG A 309 -16.80 25.74 -22.15
N LEU A 310 -17.11 24.51 -22.58
CA LEU A 310 -17.36 23.36 -21.71
C LEU A 310 -16.10 22.52 -21.45
N SER A 311 -14.97 22.90 -22.05
CA SER A 311 -13.70 22.19 -21.92
C SER A 311 -12.92 22.73 -20.71
N TRP A 312 -12.56 21.81 -19.83
CA TRP A 312 -11.82 22.06 -18.60
C TRP A 312 -10.61 21.15 -18.49
N LYS A 313 -9.63 21.56 -17.71
CA LYS A 313 -8.56 20.69 -17.19
C LYS A 313 -8.54 20.75 -15.68
N LEU A 314 -8.25 19.62 -15.04
CA LEU A 314 -7.95 19.59 -13.61
C LEU A 314 -6.45 19.47 -13.47
N LEU A 315 -5.82 20.49 -12.90
CA LEU A 315 -4.37 20.58 -12.76
C LEU A 315 -4.00 20.17 -11.32
N PRO A 316 -3.47 18.95 -11.12
CA PRO A 316 -3.11 18.47 -9.79
C PRO A 316 -1.77 19.06 -9.34
N PHE A 317 -1.60 19.24 -8.03
CA PHE A 317 -0.32 19.52 -7.40
C PHE A 317 -0.33 18.99 -5.96
N TRP A 318 0.86 18.71 -5.42
CA TRP A 318 1.03 18.17 -4.08
C TRP A 318 1.23 19.28 -3.05
N GLU A 319 0.49 19.25 -1.94
CA GLU A 319 0.68 20.19 -0.83
C GLU A 319 0.11 19.61 0.47
N ASN A 320 0.85 19.73 1.59
CA ASN A 320 0.46 19.23 2.92
C ASN A 320 -0.04 17.77 2.89
N ASP A 321 0.78 16.88 2.32
CA ASP A 321 0.54 15.43 2.25
C ASP A 321 -0.72 14.99 1.51
N GLY A 322 -1.26 15.84 0.63
CA GLY A 322 -2.38 15.47 -0.23
C GLY A 322 -2.33 16.15 -1.60
N VAL A 323 -3.09 15.58 -2.53
CA VAL A 323 -3.29 16.20 -3.83
C VAL A 323 -4.37 17.30 -3.77
N ILE A 324 -4.07 18.41 -4.44
CA ILE A 324 -4.95 19.57 -4.60
C ILE A 324 -5.07 19.88 -6.08
N PHE A 325 -6.22 20.41 -6.50
CA PHE A 325 -6.51 20.69 -7.90
C PHE A 325 -6.79 22.18 -8.12
N LYS A 326 -6.32 22.70 -9.26
CA LYS A 326 -6.88 23.90 -9.90
C LYS A 326 -7.77 23.45 -11.05
N ILE A 327 -8.92 24.09 -11.22
CA ILE A 327 -9.85 23.78 -12.32
C ILE A 327 -9.74 24.90 -13.36
N TYR A 328 -9.26 24.55 -14.56
CA TYR A 328 -8.83 25.47 -15.60
C TYR A 328 -9.75 25.42 -16.81
N SER A 329 -10.34 26.55 -17.19
CA SER A 329 -11.11 26.71 -18.43
C SER A 329 -10.16 26.89 -19.60
N THR A 330 -10.25 26.00 -20.60
CA THR A 330 -9.34 26.02 -21.75
C THR A 330 -9.67 27.11 -22.76
N GLU A 331 -10.96 27.45 -22.92
CA GLU A 331 -11.40 28.51 -23.82
C GLU A 331 -10.93 29.90 -23.36
N TYR A 332 -11.06 30.19 -22.06
CA TYR A 332 -10.80 31.54 -21.53
C TYR A 332 -9.47 31.67 -20.79
N ASN A 333 -8.70 30.59 -20.65
CA ASN A 333 -7.46 30.55 -19.88
C ASN A 333 -7.62 31.09 -18.45
N MET A 334 -8.64 30.59 -17.75
CA MET A 334 -9.04 31.07 -16.42
C MET A 334 -9.19 29.92 -15.43
N TYR A 335 -8.96 30.21 -14.16
CA TYR A 335 -9.09 29.27 -13.05
C TYR A 335 -10.36 29.53 -12.25
N LEU A 336 -11.08 28.49 -11.88
CA LEU A 336 -12.25 28.63 -11.00
C LEU A 336 -11.83 29.08 -9.61
N LYS A 337 -12.61 29.97 -9.01
CA LYS A 337 -12.52 30.39 -7.62
C LYS A 337 -13.89 30.61 -7.01
N LEU A 338 -13.98 30.46 -5.69
CA LEU A 338 -15.13 30.97 -4.94
C LEU A 338 -14.96 32.47 -4.65
N ASP A 339 -16.07 33.18 -4.61
CA ASP A 339 -16.14 34.57 -4.18
C ASP A 339 -15.70 34.73 -2.71
N ALA A 340 -15.13 35.88 -2.38
CA ALA A 340 -14.86 36.28 -0.99
C ALA A 340 -16.14 36.72 -0.26
N ASN A 341 -17.15 37.15 -0.99
CA ASN A 341 -18.47 37.48 -0.45
C ASN A 341 -19.41 36.28 -0.48
N VAL A 342 -20.44 36.34 0.37
CA VAL A 342 -21.51 35.34 0.44
C VAL A 342 -22.85 35.99 0.12
N ASP A 343 -23.82 35.18 -0.28
CA ASP A 343 -25.22 35.58 -0.35
C ASP A 343 -25.91 35.54 1.04
N ASN A 344 -27.23 35.73 1.05
CA ASN A 344 -28.03 35.77 2.28
C ASN A 344 -28.11 34.42 3.02
N ILE A 345 -27.71 33.31 2.41
CA ILE A 345 -27.67 31.97 3.03
C ILE A 345 -26.24 31.46 3.22
N GLY A 346 -25.24 32.29 2.90
CA GLY A 346 -23.83 32.00 3.07
C GLY A 346 -23.16 31.33 1.85
N ASP A 347 -23.91 31.04 0.79
CA ASP A 347 -23.38 30.45 -0.44
C ASP A 347 -22.50 31.47 -1.18
N ARG A 348 -21.50 30.99 -1.91
CA ARG A 348 -20.52 31.82 -2.65
C ARG A 348 -20.68 31.63 -4.14
N GLN A 349 -20.73 32.72 -4.90
CA GLN A 349 -20.68 32.62 -6.35
C GLN A 349 -19.34 32.01 -6.80
N VAL A 350 -19.37 31.29 -7.91
CA VAL A 350 -18.15 30.72 -8.51
C VAL A 350 -17.78 31.53 -9.75
N TRP A 351 -16.52 31.93 -9.81
CA TRP A 351 -15.97 32.78 -10.86
C TRP A 351 -14.78 32.12 -11.53
N GLY A 352 -14.52 32.42 -12.79
CA GLY A 352 -13.26 32.17 -13.49
C GLY A 352 -12.41 33.43 -13.48
N SER A 353 -11.14 33.32 -13.08
CA SER A 353 -10.18 34.44 -13.08
C SER A 353 -8.85 34.07 -13.69
N THR A 354 -8.10 35.05 -14.19
CA THR A 354 -6.76 34.82 -14.77
C THR A 354 -5.69 34.51 -13.72
N ASN A 355 -5.84 34.98 -12.48
CA ASN A 355 -4.97 34.61 -11.36
C ASN A 355 -5.39 33.28 -10.72
N SER A 356 -4.48 32.64 -9.99
CA SER A 356 -4.74 31.39 -9.24
C SER A 356 -3.84 31.22 -7.99
N ASN A 357 -3.41 32.33 -7.40
CA ASN A 357 -2.46 32.35 -6.28
C ASN A 357 -3.14 32.31 -4.91
N GLU A 358 -4.47 32.24 -4.84
CA GLU A 358 -5.20 32.23 -3.58
C GLU A 358 -5.77 30.84 -3.28
N THR A 359 -5.91 30.52 -1.99
CA THR A 359 -6.48 29.23 -1.55
C THR A 359 -7.93 29.01 -1.98
N ARG A 360 -8.64 30.07 -2.41
CA ARG A 360 -9.99 29.98 -2.97
C ARG A 360 -10.01 29.51 -4.43
N HIS A 361 -8.88 29.36 -5.10
CA HIS A 361 -8.72 28.73 -6.42
C HIS A 361 -8.37 27.24 -6.37
N MET A 362 -8.29 26.70 -5.16
CA MET A 362 -7.81 25.35 -4.90
C MET A 362 -8.96 24.46 -4.45
N TYR A 363 -8.97 23.22 -4.93
CA TYR A 363 -10.07 22.28 -4.71
C TYR A 363 -9.55 20.90 -4.31
N TYR A 364 -10.33 20.23 -3.47
CA TYR A 364 -10.25 18.78 -3.28
C TYR A 364 -11.29 18.10 -4.16
N LEU A 365 -10.98 16.89 -4.58
CA LEU A 365 -11.93 15.99 -5.20
C LEU A 365 -12.20 14.82 -4.25
N GLU A 366 -13.46 14.51 -4.02
CA GLU A 366 -13.86 13.30 -3.32
C GLU A 366 -14.64 12.41 -4.29
N PRO A 367 -14.04 11.33 -4.81
CA PRO A 367 -14.74 10.37 -5.64
C PRO A 367 -15.82 9.67 -4.82
N TYR A 368 -16.89 9.27 -5.50
CA TYR A 368 -17.91 8.39 -4.97
C TYR A 368 -18.42 7.49 -6.08
N LEU A 369 -18.49 6.20 -5.79
CA LEU A 369 -18.93 5.17 -6.73
C LEU A 369 -20.13 4.44 -6.15
N LYS A 370 -21.26 4.45 -6.86
CA LYS A 370 -22.42 3.63 -6.51
C LYS A 370 -23.14 3.15 -7.75
N ASN A 371 -23.52 1.87 -7.77
CA ASN A 371 -24.19 1.23 -8.90
C ASN A 371 -23.44 1.44 -10.24
N GLY A 372 -22.09 1.39 -10.20
CA GLY A 372 -21.24 1.59 -11.37
C GLY A 372 -21.12 3.03 -11.87
N VAL A 373 -21.75 4.01 -11.21
CA VAL A 373 -21.65 5.42 -11.58
C VAL A 373 -20.65 6.12 -10.67
N LEU A 374 -19.53 6.55 -11.24
CA LEU A 374 -18.54 7.39 -10.56
C LEU A 374 -18.92 8.86 -10.69
N VAL A 375 -18.93 9.55 -9.56
CA VAL A 375 -19.09 11.00 -9.46
C VAL A 375 -18.03 11.56 -8.52
N PHE A 376 -17.85 12.87 -8.54
CA PHE A 376 -16.92 13.59 -7.67
C PHE A 376 -17.65 14.71 -6.96
N PHE A 377 -17.35 14.89 -5.67
CA PHE A 377 -17.58 16.16 -4.99
C PHE A 377 -16.39 17.07 -5.24
N ILE A 378 -16.67 18.29 -5.68
CA ILE A 378 -15.66 19.31 -5.92
C ILE A 378 -15.76 20.32 -4.78
N ILE A 379 -14.76 20.34 -3.90
CA ILE A 379 -14.81 21.04 -2.62
C ILE A 379 -13.73 22.11 -2.58
N ASN A 380 -14.11 23.36 -2.34
CA ASN A 380 -13.16 24.45 -2.24
C ASN A 380 -12.27 24.33 -0.99
N ARG A 381 -10.95 24.51 -1.15
CA ARG A 381 -9.98 24.36 -0.07
C ARG A 381 -10.16 25.37 1.05
N ARG A 382 -10.37 26.65 0.69
CA ARG A 382 -10.46 27.76 1.66
C ARG A 382 -11.75 27.70 2.47
N TYR A 383 -12.88 27.54 1.79
CA TYR A 383 -14.19 27.67 2.42
C TYR A 383 -14.85 26.34 2.78
N LYS A 384 -14.29 25.21 2.34
CA LYS A 384 -14.86 23.86 2.52
C LYS A 384 -16.27 23.71 1.95
N GLN A 385 -16.60 24.53 0.95
CA GLN A 385 -17.91 24.54 0.30
C GLN A 385 -17.85 23.72 -0.99
N GLY A 386 -18.83 22.82 -1.18
CA GLY A 386 -18.95 22.01 -2.39
C GLY A 386 -19.74 22.70 -3.49
N PHE A 387 -19.40 22.39 -4.74
CA PHE A 387 -20.10 22.91 -5.92
C PHE A 387 -21.52 22.34 -6.05
N LYS A 388 -22.50 23.24 -6.26
CA LYS A 388 -23.86 22.92 -6.68
C LYS A 388 -24.35 23.91 -7.74
N LEU A 389 -25.31 23.46 -8.55
CA LEU A 389 -26.07 24.35 -9.42
C LEU A 389 -27.31 24.88 -8.69
N ASP A 390 -27.71 26.10 -9.06
CA ASP A 390 -28.95 26.72 -8.64
C ASP A 390 -30.17 25.87 -9.04
N VAL A 391 -31.23 25.92 -8.22
CA VAL A 391 -32.51 25.28 -8.52
C VAL A 391 -33.29 26.04 -9.58
N ASN A 392 -33.01 27.33 -9.75
CA ASN A 392 -33.62 28.14 -10.80
C ASN A 392 -32.74 28.17 -12.05
N VAL A 393 -33.40 28.17 -13.21
CA VAL A 393 -32.75 28.43 -14.49
C VAL A 393 -32.91 29.90 -14.87
N ASP A 394 -31.98 30.43 -15.64
CA ASP A 394 -32.15 31.71 -16.31
C ASP A 394 -33.05 31.59 -17.56
N LYS A 395 -33.19 32.68 -18.31
CA LYS A 395 -33.99 32.72 -19.54
C LYS A 395 -33.46 31.83 -20.68
N TYR A 396 -32.21 31.36 -20.57
CA TYR A 396 -31.58 30.45 -21.52
C TYR A 396 -31.62 28.99 -21.04
N GLY A 397 -32.09 28.73 -19.82
CA GLY A 397 -32.09 27.40 -19.22
C GLY A 397 -30.79 27.06 -18.47
N ASP A 398 -29.85 27.99 -18.38
CA ASP A 398 -28.59 27.81 -17.66
C ASP A 398 -28.81 27.99 -16.15
N ARG A 399 -27.99 27.33 -15.32
CA ARG A 399 -28.06 27.42 -13.85
C ARG A 399 -26.80 28.04 -13.29
N LEU A 400 -26.94 28.95 -12.33
CA LEU A 400 -25.77 29.57 -11.71
C LEU A 400 -24.99 28.55 -10.85
N LEU A 401 -23.66 28.58 -10.89
CA LEU A 401 -22.82 27.74 -10.03
C LEU A 401 -22.55 28.44 -8.69
N TRP A 402 -22.71 27.67 -7.61
CA TRP A 402 -22.51 28.11 -6.24
C TRP A 402 -21.57 27.17 -5.46
N GLY A 403 -20.78 27.74 -4.56
CA GLY A 403 -20.19 27.04 -3.42
C GLY A 403 -21.18 27.03 -2.26
N HIS A 404 -21.58 25.85 -1.82
CA HIS A 404 -22.64 25.70 -0.82
C HIS A 404 -22.14 25.84 0.63
N ASN A 405 -22.81 26.69 1.39
CA ASN A 405 -22.70 26.81 2.83
C ASN A 405 -23.54 25.76 3.56
N GLY A 406 -22.99 24.56 3.69
CA GLY A 406 -23.63 23.46 4.40
C GLY A 406 -22.99 22.11 4.13
N SER A 407 -23.57 21.06 4.70
CA SER A 407 -23.10 19.69 4.50
C SER A 407 -23.46 19.20 3.10
N ILE A 408 -22.45 18.89 2.29
CA ILE A 408 -22.62 18.27 0.97
C ILE A 408 -23.17 16.84 1.05
N TYR A 409 -23.03 16.18 2.21
CA TYR A 409 -23.44 14.79 2.39
C TYR A 409 -24.94 14.65 2.71
N ASN A 410 -25.59 15.74 3.17
CA ASN A 410 -27.02 15.73 3.51
C ASN A 410 -27.92 15.91 2.29
N GLU A 411 -27.50 16.70 1.29
CA GLU A 411 -28.20 16.89 0.01
C GLU A 411 -27.41 16.26 -1.15
N TYR A 412 -26.95 15.03 -0.90
CA TYR A 412 -25.99 14.28 -1.72
C TYR A 412 -26.24 14.36 -3.24
N GLN A 413 -27.51 14.33 -3.69
CA GLN A 413 -27.85 14.29 -5.12
C GLN A 413 -27.33 15.51 -5.90
N ARG A 414 -27.34 16.70 -5.28
CA ARG A 414 -27.07 18.00 -5.93
C ARG A 414 -25.59 18.29 -6.18
N PHE A 415 -24.70 17.67 -5.40
CA PHE A 415 -23.26 17.96 -5.39
C PHE A 415 -22.42 17.00 -6.23
N ARG A 416 -23.07 16.09 -6.97
CA ARG A 416 -22.39 15.07 -7.75
C ARG A 416 -22.00 15.59 -9.12
N TRP A 417 -20.72 15.50 -9.43
CA TRP A 417 -20.17 15.90 -10.74
C TRP A 417 -19.57 14.70 -11.46
N ILE A 418 -20.01 14.44 -12.69
CA ILE A 418 -19.36 13.51 -13.59
C ILE A 418 -18.19 14.25 -14.24
N ILE A 419 -17.02 13.60 -14.28
CA ILE A 419 -15.87 14.05 -15.08
C ILE A 419 -15.71 13.03 -16.22
N SER A 420 -15.83 13.50 -17.45
CA SER A 420 -15.72 12.68 -18.66
C SER A 420 -14.80 13.36 -19.68
N ALA A 421 -14.27 12.59 -20.63
CA ALA A 421 -13.55 13.17 -21.76
C ALA A 421 -14.41 14.23 -22.47
N PHE A 422 -13.78 15.32 -22.93
CA PHE A 422 -14.45 16.43 -23.61
C PHE A 422 -14.94 16.07 -25.01
#